data_AF-A0A538AS56-F1
#
_entry.id   AF-A0A538AS56-F1
#
_cell.length_a   1.000
_cell.length_b   1.000
_cell.length_c   1.000
_cell.angle_alpha   90.00
_cell.angle_beta   90.00
_cell.angle_gamma   90.00
#
_symmetry.space_group_name_H-M   'P 1'
#
loop_
_entity.id
_entity.type
_entity.pdbx_description
1 polymer ?
#
loop_
_entity_poly.entity_id
_entity_poly.type
_entity_poly.pdbx_seq_one_letter_code
_entity_poly.pdbx_strand_id
1 'polypeptide(L)'
;MQRRPRLSQNVPLILQSAAFADRGALVITFDESAPQDDFSGCCASGTPPVGVNGGGRIGALVLSPLVKPGTVSNTSYDHHSLLRTVEDGFGIGEHLNNAGSPLEHPMSDLFNVHK
;
A
#
# COMPACT_ATOMS: atom_id res chain seq x y z
N MET A 1 28.71 1.46 -12.14
CA MET A 1 27.57 1.67 -11.21
C MET A 1 26.90 0.32 -10.97
N GLN A 2 27.30 -0.40 -9.92
CA GLN A 2 26.90 -1.80 -9.71
C GLN A 2 25.52 -1.82 -9.04
N ARG A 3 24.47 -2.14 -9.82
CA ARG A 3 23.11 -2.28 -9.31
C ARG A 3 23.07 -3.46 -8.34
N ARG A 4 23.15 -3.21 -7.04
CA ARG A 4 22.94 -4.24 -6.01
C ARG A 4 21.45 -4.63 -6.05
N PRO A 5 21.08 -5.89 -6.32
CA PRO A 5 19.68 -6.28 -6.40
C PRO A 5 19.11 -6.38 -4.98
N ARG A 6 18.64 -5.25 -4.43
CA ARG A 6 18.26 -5.14 -3.01
C ARG A 6 17.01 -5.95 -2.67
N LEU A 7 16.00 -5.98 -3.54
CA LEU A 7 14.76 -6.70 -3.23
C LEU A 7 14.95 -8.22 -3.18
N SER A 8 15.59 -8.81 -4.18
CA SER A 8 15.81 -10.27 -4.22
C SER A 8 16.73 -10.78 -3.11
N GLN A 9 17.53 -9.91 -2.49
CA GLN A 9 18.37 -10.25 -1.35
C GLN A 9 17.62 -10.10 -0.02
N ASN A 10 16.83 -9.03 0.15
CA ASN A 10 16.18 -8.73 1.44
C ASN A 10 14.83 -9.43 1.63
N VAL A 11 14.03 -9.57 0.57
CA VAL A 11 12.69 -10.16 0.67
C VAL A 11 12.74 -11.59 1.22
N PRO A 12 13.62 -12.51 0.75
CA PRO A 12 13.69 -13.86 1.32
C PRO A 12 14.00 -13.88 2.82
N LEU A 13 14.83 -12.95 3.32
CA LEU A 13 15.16 -12.87 4.75
C LEU A 13 13.94 -12.47 5.60
N ILE A 14 13.12 -11.54 5.10
CA ILE A 14 11.88 -11.12 5.77
C ILE A 14 10.88 -12.28 5.77
N LEU A 15 10.67 -12.93 4.63
CA LEU A 15 9.71 -14.03 4.49
C LEU A 15 10.05 -15.26 5.34
N GLN A 16 11.33 -15.44 5.70
CA GLN A 16 11.80 -16.52 6.58
C GLN A 16 11.77 -16.16 8.08
N SER A 17 11.44 -14.91 8.42
CA SER A 17 11.45 -14.45 9.82
C SER A 17 10.24 -14.95 10.62
N ALA A 18 10.41 -15.13 11.93
CA ALA A 18 9.32 -15.48 12.84
C ALA A 18 8.21 -14.42 12.85
N ALA A 19 8.57 -13.14 12.74
CA ALA A 19 7.60 -12.04 12.70
C ALA A 19 6.72 -12.08 11.45
N PHE A 20 7.25 -12.51 10.30
CA PHE A 20 6.44 -12.68 9.10
C PHE A 20 5.50 -13.89 9.22
N ALA A 21 5.99 -15.00 9.77
CA ALA A 21 5.20 -16.21 9.99
C ALA A 21 4.05 -15.97 10.99
N ASP A 22 4.28 -15.15 12.02
CA ASP A 22 3.26 -14.75 12.98
C ASP A 22 2.39 -13.61 12.44
N ARG A 23 1.51 -13.95 11.48
CA ARG A 23 0.49 -13.04 10.93
C ARG A 23 1.06 -11.73 10.37
N GLY A 24 2.33 -11.70 9.96
CA GLY A 24 2.98 -10.51 9.43
C GLY A 24 2.56 -10.17 7.99
N ALA A 25 2.84 -8.94 7.57
CA ALA A 25 2.65 -8.49 6.19
C ALA A 25 3.86 -7.69 5.71
N LEU A 26 4.26 -7.93 4.46
CA LEU A 26 5.24 -7.15 3.73
C LEU A 26 4.51 -6.44 2.58
N VAL A 27 4.48 -5.12 2.63
CA VAL A 27 3.93 -4.27 1.57
C VAL A 27 5.09 -3.65 0.79
N ILE A 28 5.12 -3.90 -0.51
CA ILE A 28 6.04 -3.27 -1.45
C ILE A 28 5.22 -2.25 -2.25
N THR A 29 5.60 -0.98 -2.15
CA THR A 29 4.89 0.15 -2.77
C THR A 29 5.90 1.21 -3.21
N PHE A 30 5.41 2.27 -3.85
CA PHE A 30 6.19 3.42 -4.31
C PHE A 30 5.56 4.71 -3.77
N ASP A 31 6.34 5.77 -3.65
CA ASP A 31 5.84 7.10 -3.28
C ASP A 31 5.16 7.80 -4.46
N GLU A 32 5.65 7.55 -5.68
CA GLU A 32 5.13 8.20 -6.89
C GLU A 32 5.31 7.33 -8.15
N SER A 33 4.45 7.56 -9.15
CA SER A 33 4.66 7.10 -10.51
C SER A 33 5.84 7.82 -11.13
N ALA A 34 6.39 7.27 -12.23
CA ALA A 34 7.48 7.94 -12.92
C ALA A 34 7.05 9.35 -13.40
N PRO A 35 8.00 10.30 -13.45
CA PRO A 35 7.73 11.63 -13.97
C PRO A 35 7.08 11.55 -15.36
N GLN A 36 6.02 12.34 -15.57
CA GLN A 36 5.27 12.45 -16.83
C GLN A 36 4.43 11.22 -17.28
N ASP A 37 4.47 10.10 -16.56
CA ASP A 37 3.70 8.91 -16.93
C ASP A 37 2.23 8.99 -16.50
N ASP A 38 1.97 9.42 -15.26
CA ASP A 38 0.63 9.45 -14.70
C ASP A 38 0.47 10.58 -13.67
N PHE A 39 -0.62 11.33 -13.78
CA PHE A 39 -1.03 12.38 -12.86
C PHE A 39 -2.46 12.16 -12.38
N SER A 40 -2.95 10.92 -12.37
CA SER A 40 -4.29 10.56 -11.89
C SER A 40 -4.38 10.36 -10.38
N GLY A 41 -3.35 10.76 -9.62
CA GLY A 41 -3.26 10.58 -8.17
C GLY A 41 -4.44 11.19 -7.40
N CYS A 42 -4.73 10.66 -6.22
CA CYS A 42 -5.91 10.98 -5.41
C CYS A 42 -5.85 12.36 -4.72
N CYS A 43 -4.66 12.96 -4.59
CA CYS A 43 -4.44 14.15 -3.77
C CYS A 43 -4.14 15.37 -4.65
N ALA A 44 -5.18 15.99 -5.22
CA ALA A 44 -5.09 17.29 -5.87
C ALA A 44 -4.51 18.31 -4.90
N SER A 45 -3.24 18.69 -5.09
CA SER A 45 -2.62 19.77 -4.32
C SER A 45 -2.50 20.99 -5.24
N GLY A 46 -3.31 22.02 -4.99
CA GLY A 46 -3.27 23.29 -5.74
C GLY A 46 -4.65 23.86 -6.09
N THR A 47 -4.70 25.17 -6.39
CA THR A 47 -5.90 25.84 -6.91
C THR A 47 -6.03 25.63 -8.42
N PRO A 48 -7.22 25.34 -8.96
CA PRO A 48 -7.45 25.29 -10.41
C PRO A 48 -6.91 26.56 -11.12
N PRO A 49 -6.31 26.46 -12.32
CA PRO A 49 -6.21 25.26 -13.17
C PRO A 49 -4.96 24.42 -12.89
N VAL A 50 -4.16 24.77 -11.87
CA VAL A 50 -2.84 24.19 -11.58
C VAL A 50 -2.92 23.17 -10.43
N GLY A 51 -4.05 22.49 -10.29
CA GLY A 51 -4.16 21.34 -9.40
C GLY A 51 -3.50 20.15 -10.08
N VAL A 52 -2.21 19.95 -9.87
CA VAL A 52 -1.59 18.67 -10.24
C VAL A 52 -1.98 17.65 -9.19
N ASN A 53 -2.80 16.69 -9.58
CA ASN A 53 -2.97 15.44 -8.87
C ASN A 53 -1.59 14.78 -8.81
N GLY A 54 -0.91 14.91 -7.66
CA GLY A 54 0.45 14.41 -7.47
C GLY A 54 0.46 12.89 -7.29
N GLY A 55 1.57 12.24 -7.66
CA GLY A 55 1.85 10.84 -7.32
C GLY A 55 1.41 9.78 -8.33
N GLY A 56 0.37 9.99 -9.12
CA GLY A 56 -0.09 9.05 -10.17
C GLY A 56 -0.41 7.63 -9.67
N ARG A 57 -0.62 6.69 -10.59
CA ARG A 57 -0.86 5.28 -10.24
C ARG A 57 0.46 4.54 -10.03
N ILE A 58 0.59 3.95 -8.85
CA ILE A 58 1.75 3.15 -8.45
C ILE A 58 1.44 1.65 -8.43
N GLY A 59 2.49 0.84 -8.46
CA GLY A 59 2.38 -0.58 -8.14
C GLY A 59 2.33 -0.81 -6.62
N ALA A 60 1.50 -1.74 -6.18
CA ALA A 60 1.47 -2.22 -4.81
C ALA A 60 1.40 -3.75 -4.79
N LEU A 61 2.25 -4.38 -3.98
CA LEU A 61 2.26 -5.82 -3.75
C LEU A 61 2.23 -6.09 -2.25
N VAL A 62 1.28 -6.93 -1.83
CA VAL A 62 1.17 -7.40 -0.45
C VAL A 62 1.53 -8.87 -0.40
N LEU A 63 2.51 -9.21 0.45
CA LEU A 63 2.88 -10.56 0.81
C LEU A 63 2.52 -10.78 2.27
N SER A 64 1.72 -11.79 2.57
CA SER A 64 1.34 -12.13 3.94
C SER A 64 0.77 -13.55 4.00
N PRO A 65 0.94 -14.29 5.10
CA PRO A 65 0.18 -15.52 5.36
C PRO A 65 -1.35 -15.28 5.42
N LEU A 66 -1.77 -14.04 5.61
CA LEU A 66 -3.17 -13.62 5.70
C LEU A 66 -3.80 -13.25 4.35
N VAL A 67 -3.05 -13.33 3.24
CA VAL A 67 -3.50 -12.98 1.88
C VAL A 67 -3.61 -14.24 1.04
N LYS A 68 -4.67 -14.36 0.22
CA LYS A 68 -4.84 -15.52 -0.66
C LYS A 68 -3.82 -15.37 -1.79
N PRO A 69 -2.91 -16.36 -2.01
CA PRO A 69 -1.92 -16.25 -3.07
C PRO A 69 -2.56 -16.04 -4.44
N GLY A 70 -1.99 -15.14 -5.25
CA GLY A 70 -2.49 -14.82 -6.59
C GLY A 70 -3.71 -13.90 -6.62
N THR A 71 -4.11 -13.31 -5.49
CA THR A 71 -5.18 -12.31 -5.47
C THR A 71 -4.75 -11.04 -6.19
N VAL A 72 -5.63 -10.54 -7.05
CA VAL A 72 -5.52 -9.23 -7.70
C VAL A 72 -6.75 -8.43 -7.32
N SER A 73 -6.54 -7.28 -6.67
CA SER A 73 -7.59 -6.32 -6.40
C SER A 73 -7.70 -5.32 -7.55
N ASN A 74 -8.93 -5.01 -7.96
CA ASN A 74 -9.24 -3.90 -8.86
C ASN A 74 -9.85 -2.71 -8.10
N THR A 75 -9.89 -2.78 -6.77
CA THR A 75 -10.34 -1.70 -5.91
C THR A 75 -9.34 -0.55 -5.97
N SER A 76 -9.83 0.69 -6.01
CA SER A 76 -8.96 1.87 -6.04
C SER A 76 -8.49 2.18 -4.62
N TYR A 77 -7.18 2.19 -4.44
CA TYR A 77 -6.51 2.49 -3.17
C TYR A 77 -5.46 3.59 -3.36
N ASP A 78 -5.17 4.28 -2.27
CA ASP A 78 -4.05 5.21 -2.17
C ASP A 78 -3.18 4.93 -0.93
N HIS A 79 -2.24 5.83 -0.61
CA HIS A 79 -1.38 5.69 0.57
C HIS A 79 -2.15 5.81 1.90
N HIS A 80 -3.29 6.48 1.92
CA HIS A 80 -4.17 6.56 3.09
C HIS A 80 -4.93 5.25 3.30
N SER A 81 -5.31 4.53 2.23
CA SER A 81 -5.84 3.17 2.33
C SER A 81 -4.85 2.23 3.03
N LEU A 82 -3.55 2.35 2.70
CA LEU A 82 -2.48 1.59 3.35
C LEU A 82 -2.34 1.97 4.82
N LEU A 83 -2.33 3.26 5.16
CA LEU A 83 -2.27 3.73 6.55
C LEU A 83 -3.45 3.20 7.37
N ARG A 84 -4.68 3.32 6.86
CA ARG A 84 -5.87 2.80 7.52
C ARG A 84 -5.80 1.29 7.74
N THR A 85 -5.26 0.55 6.77
CA THR A 85 -5.05 -0.91 6.89
C THR A 85 -4.10 -1.26 8.03
N VAL A 86 -3.04 -0.48 8.21
CA VAL A 86 -2.10 -0.63 9.33
C VAL A 86 -2.79 -0.30 10.65
N GLU A 87 -3.46 0.85 10.73
CA GLU A 87 -4.18 1.28 11.93
C GLU A 87 -5.21 0.21 12.37
N ASP A 88 -6.05 -0.26 11.45
CA ASP A 88 -7.02 -1.32 11.70
C ASP A 88 -6.35 -2.64 12.11
N GLY A 89 -5.26 -3.03 11.43
CA GLY A 89 -4.53 -4.28 11.69
C GLY A 89 -3.87 -4.32 13.08
N PHE A 90 -3.44 -3.17 13.59
CA PHE A 90 -2.89 -3.02 14.94
C PHE A 90 -3.94 -2.69 16.01
N GLY A 91 -5.22 -2.60 15.64
CA GLY A 91 -6.33 -2.29 16.57
C GLY A 91 -6.34 -0.84 17.05
N ILE A 92 -5.78 0.08 16.27
CA ILE A 92 -5.82 1.52 16.53
C ILE A 92 -7.19 2.04 16.08
N GLY A 93 -8.04 2.44 17.03
CA GLY A 93 -9.41 2.88 16.75
C GLY A 93 -9.55 4.33 16.24
N GLU A 94 -8.48 5.11 16.29
CA GLU A 94 -8.42 6.47 15.73
C GLU A 94 -7.60 6.45 14.44
N HIS A 95 -8.17 6.97 13.36
CA HIS A 95 -7.50 7.04 12.06
C HIS A 95 -6.91 8.43 11.81
N LEU A 96 -5.65 8.50 11.38
CA LEU A 96 -4.96 9.77 11.19
C LEU A 96 -5.34 10.46 9.87
N ASN A 97 -5.80 11.71 9.98
CA ASN A 97 -6.04 12.61 8.84
C ASN A 97 -6.91 11.93 7.74
N ASN A 98 -6.43 11.87 6.50
CA ASN A 98 -7.19 11.29 5.39
C ASN A 98 -7.47 9.77 5.55
N ALA A 99 -6.73 9.03 6.38
CA ALA A 99 -7.08 7.64 6.68
C ALA A 99 -8.45 7.53 7.37
N GLY A 100 -8.84 8.54 8.14
CA GLY A 100 -10.15 8.64 8.78
C GLY A 100 -11.25 9.24 7.91
N SER A 101 -10.96 9.58 6.65
CA SER A 101 -11.97 10.10 5.72
C SER A 101 -13.05 9.05 5.47
N PRO A 102 -14.34 9.44 5.37
CA PRO A 102 -15.42 8.52 5.01
C PRO A 102 -15.30 8.01 3.56
N LEU A 103 -14.48 8.65 2.73
CA LEU A 103 -14.17 8.20 1.36
C LEU A 103 -13.02 7.19 1.32
N GLU A 104 -12.28 7.07 2.42
CA GLU A 104 -11.14 6.15 2.53
C GLU A 104 -11.60 4.77 3.02
N HIS A 105 -10.87 3.73 2.66
CA HIS A 105 -11.18 2.37 3.09
C HIS A 105 -9.91 1.49 3.16
N PRO A 106 -9.85 0.54 4.10
CA PRO A 106 -8.70 -0.33 4.23
C PRO A 106 -8.64 -1.31 3.05
N MET A 107 -7.45 -1.85 2.77
CA MET A 107 -7.15 -2.86 1.75
C MET A 107 -7.70 -4.25 2.12
N SER A 108 -8.89 -4.29 2.71
CA SER A 108 -9.52 -5.47 3.31
C SER A 108 -9.77 -6.60 2.33
N ASP A 109 -10.01 -6.30 1.05
CA ASP A 109 -10.21 -7.31 0.01
C ASP A 109 -8.95 -8.16 -0.25
N LEU A 110 -7.76 -7.67 0.09
CA LEU A 110 -6.51 -8.45 0.02
C LEU A 110 -6.36 -9.44 1.19
N PHE A 111 -6.85 -9.11 2.39
CA PHE A 111 -6.59 -9.86 3.63
C PHE A 111 -7.71 -10.85 4.04
N ASN A 112 -8.67 -11.12 3.16
CA ASN A 112 -9.91 -11.85 3.47
C ASN A 112 -9.80 -13.39 3.57
N VAL A 113 -8.68 -13.96 4.04
CA VAL A 113 -8.48 -15.43 3.99
C VAL A 113 -9.04 -16.18 5.20
N HIS A 114 -9.42 -15.48 6.28
CA HIS A 114 -9.92 -16.12 7.50
C HIS A 114 -11.11 -15.33 8.09
N LYS A 115 -12.30 -15.64 7.59
CA LYS A 115 -13.50 -15.73 8.43
C LYS A 115 -13.82 -17.21 8.63
#